data_AF-A0A379LMT3-F1
#
_entry.id   AF-A0A379LMT3-F1
#
_cell.length_a   1.000
_cell.length_b   1.000
_cell.length_c   1.000
_cell.angle_alpha   90.00
_cell.angle_beta   90.00
_cell.angle_gamma   90.00
#
_symmetry.space_group_name_H-M   'P 1'
#
loop_
_entity.id
_entity.type
_entity.pdbx_description
1 polymer ?
#
loop_
_entity_poly.entity_id
_entity_poly.type
_entity_poly.pdbx_seq_one_letter_code
_entity_poly.pdbx_strand_id
1 'polypeptide(L)'
;MKHLHMLMAVITVVLFLWQSYLVIAKGTRLDKKGKIASHVVYTLLIISGVLNVMPLLSANAPLQWVAAKIILLIAAISASIKAFRATATPAQSKSGIFIAFIAYVAIFILAFVKPGNFM
;
A
#
# COMPACT_ATOMS: atom_id res chain seq x y z
N MET A 1 3.43 11.43 -15.03
CA MET A 1 3.63 10.19 -14.23
C MET A 1 2.38 9.71 -13.47
N LYS A 2 1.22 10.38 -13.59
CA LYS A 2 0.00 9.99 -12.86
C LYS A 2 -0.50 8.58 -13.21
N HIS A 3 -0.55 8.22 -14.49
CA HIS A 3 -1.03 6.91 -14.92
C HIS A 3 -0.15 5.76 -14.40
N LEU A 4 1.17 5.92 -14.40
CA LEU A 4 2.10 4.94 -13.83
C LEU A 4 1.83 4.73 -12.33
N HIS A 5 1.69 5.81 -11.56
CA HIS A 5 1.42 5.70 -10.13
C HIS A 5 0.08 5.02 -9.84
N MET A 6 -0.97 5.37 -10.59
CA MET A 6 -2.28 4.72 -10.46
C MET A 6 -2.21 3.22 -10.79
N LEU A 7 -1.47 2.85 -11.85
CA LEU A 7 -1.24 1.45 -12.19
C LEU A 7 -0.51 0.72 -11.06
N MET A 8 0.57 1.30 -10.51
CA MET A 8 1.29 0.71 -9.39
C MET A 8 0.40 0.54 -8.16
N ALA A 9 -0.45 1.53 -7.86
CA ALA A 9 -1.39 1.46 -6.73
C ALA A 9 -2.37 0.29 -6.89
N VAL A 10 -2.94 0.12 -8.09
CA VAL A 10 -3.82 -1.01 -8.40
C VAL A 10 -3.09 -2.34 -8.27
N ILE A 11 -1.89 -2.47 -8.85
CA ILE A 11 -1.10 -3.70 -8.76
C ILE A 11 -0.76 -4.02 -7.30
N THR A 12 -0.40 -3.03 -6.48
CA THR A 12 -0.15 -3.21 -5.04
C THR A 12 -1.38 -3.79 -4.33
N VAL A 13 -2.57 -3.25 -4.57
CA VAL A 13 -3.81 -3.76 -3.98
C VAL A 13 -4.10 -5.19 -4.44
N VAL A 14 -3.97 -5.48 -5.74
CA VAL A 14 -4.17 -6.84 -6.26
C VAL A 14 -3.17 -7.83 -5.66
N LEU A 15 -1.89 -7.47 -5.55
CA LEU A 15 -0.87 -8.32 -4.93
C LEU A 15 -1.14 -8.55 -3.44
N PHE A 16 -1.64 -7.54 -2.72
CA PHE A 16 -2.06 -7.68 -1.33
C PHE A 16 -3.24 -8.66 -1.20
N LEU A 17 -4.26 -8.52 -2.04
CA LEU A 17 -5.43 -9.41 -2.04
C LEU A 17 -5.02 -10.85 -2.40
N TRP A 18 -4.15 -11.02 -3.39
CA TRP A 18 -3.63 -12.33 -3.78
C TRP A 18 -2.84 -13.00 -2.65
N GLN A 19 -1.94 -12.27 -1.99
CA GLN A 19 -1.20 -12.80 -0.83
C GLN A 19 -2.13 -13.16 0.32
N SER A 20 -3.15 -12.35 0.57
CA SER A 20 -4.17 -12.61 1.59
C SER A 20 -4.94 -13.89 1.29
N TYR A 21 -5.34 -14.09 0.04
CA TYR A 21 -5.99 -15.31 -0.42
C TYR A 21 -5.09 -16.54 -0.24
N LEU A 22 -3.81 -16.47 -0.63
CA LEU A 22 -2.88 -17.59 -0.46
C LEU A 22 -2.73 -17.99 1.01
N VAL A 23 -2.60 -17.01 1.92
CA VAL A 23 -2.42 -17.30 3.35
C VAL A 23 -3.70 -17.81 4.00
N ILE A 24 -4.85 -17.21 3.70
CA ILE A 24 -6.12 -17.56 4.37
C ILE A 24 -6.72 -18.85 3.79
N ALA A 25 -6.79 -18.96 2.45
CA ALA A 25 -7.50 -20.05 1.80
C ALA A 25 -6.60 -21.27 1.54
N LYS A 26 -5.32 -21.05 1.23
CA LYS A 26 -4.38 -22.14 0.89
C LYS A 26 -3.37 -22.46 1.98
N GLY A 27 -3.23 -21.61 3.01
CA GLY A 27 -2.16 -21.74 4.01
C GLY A 27 -0.76 -21.58 3.44
N THR A 28 -0.63 -21.15 2.19
CA THR A 28 0.65 -20.98 1.48
C THR A 28 1.04 -19.52 1.41
N ARG A 29 2.29 -19.25 1.05
CA ARG A 29 2.84 -17.90 0.91
C ARG A 29 3.54 -17.80 -0.45
N LEU A 30 3.73 -16.58 -0.93
CA LEU A 30 4.54 -16.36 -2.12
C LEU A 30 5.94 -16.96 -1.94
N ASP A 31 6.44 -17.51 -3.03
CA ASP A 31 7.81 -17.97 -3.15
C ASP A 31 8.77 -16.76 -3.18
N LYS A 32 10.08 -17.04 -3.29
CA LYS A 32 11.10 -15.99 -3.30
C LYS A 32 10.88 -14.99 -4.46
N LYS A 33 10.48 -15.47 -5.64
CA LYS A 33 10.27 -14.62 -6.82
C LYS A 33 9.07 -13.69 -6.62
N GLY A 34 7.94 -14.22 -6.13
CA GLY A 34 6.75 -13.42 -5.83
C GLY A 34 6.99 -12.35 -4.76
N LYS A 35 7.82 -12.66 -3.75
CA LYS A 35 8.23 -11.67 -2.74
C LYS A 35 9.06 -10.54 -3.34
N ILE A 36 10.04 -10.87 -4.19
CA ILE A 36 10.87 -9.86 -4.87
C ILE A 36 10.00 -8.97 -5.76
N ALA A 37 9.12 -9.58 -6.58
CA ALA A 37 8.20 -8.83 -7.42
C ALA A 37 7.32 -7.85 -6.61
N SER A 38 6.83 -8.29 -5.44
CA SER A 38 6.03 -7.44 -4.55
C SER A 38 6.85 -6.24 -4.03
N HIS A 39 8.12 -6.44 -3.68
CA HIS A 39 8.99 -5.34 -3.25
C HIS A 39 9.28 -4.37 -4.39
N VAL A 40 9.52 -4.86 -5.61
CA VAL A 40 9.71 -4.02 -6.80
C VAL A 40 8.49 -3.13 -7.01
N VAL A 41 7.28 -3.67 -6.92
CA VAL A 41 6.05 -2.88 -7.05
C VAL A 41 5.93 -1.81 -5.96
N TYR A 42 6.23 -2.13 -4.69
CA TYR A 42 6.26 -1.11 -3.64
C TYR A 42 7.26 0.00 -3.92
N THR A 43 8.48 -0.35 -4.36
CA THR A 43 9.50 0.64 -4.72
C THR A 43 9.03 1.54 -5.87
N LEU A 44 8.44 0.97 -6.93
CA LEU A 44 7.90 1.74 -8.05
C LEU A 44 6.71 2.62 -7.62
N LEU A 45 5.83 2.14 -6.74
CA LEU A 45 4.74 2.93 -6.17
C LEU A 45 5.27 4.15 -5.41
N ILE A 46 6.28 3.96 -4.55
CA ILE A 46 6.88 5.03 -3.75
C ILE A 46 7.58 6.04 -4.65
N ILE A 47 8.46 5.59 -5.55
CA ILE A 47 9.20 6.48 -6.46
C ILE A 47 8.22 7.29 -7.32
N SER A 48 7.24 6.63 -7.94
CA SER A 48 6.22 7.33 -8.74
C SER A 48 5.37 8.29 -7.91
N GLY A 49 5.12 7.98 -6.63
CA GLY A 49 4.45 8.87 -5.69
C GLY A 49 5.25 10.14 -5.43
N VAL A 50 6.54 10.00 -5.10
CA VAL A 50 7.47 11.12 -4.89
C VAL A 50 7.51 12.02 -6.12
N LEU A 51 7.65 11.44 -7.33
CA LEU A 51 7.66 12.20 -8.58
C LEU A 51 6.36 12.98 -8.82
N ASN A 52 5.20 12.48 -8.38
CA ASN A 52 3.93 13.22 -8.48
C ASN A 52 3.81 14.34 -7.43
N VAL A 53 4.54 14.26 -6.31
CA VAL A 53 4.53 15.29 -5.24
C VAL A 53 5.48 16.44 -5.54
N MET A 54 6.58 16.21 -6.27
CA MET A 54 7.59 17.25 -6.57
C MET A 54 6.99 18.57 -7.11
N PRO A 55 6.08 18.57 -8.11
CA PRO A 55 5.49 19.82 -8.61
C PRO A 55 4.64 20.55 -7.56
N LEU A 56 4.04 19.82 -6.61
CA LEU A 56 3.21 20.39 -5.55
C LEU A 56 4.05 21.10 -4.49
N LEU A 57 5.25 20.58 -4.21
CA LEU A 57 6.24 21.23 -3.34
C LEU A 57 6.69 22.56 -3.94
N SER A 58 7.00 22.59 -5.23
CA SER A 58 7.39 23.83 -5.94
C SER A 58 6.27 24.87 -5.97
N ALA A 59 5.01 24.44 -5.91
CA ALA A 59 3.83 25.32 -5.89
C ALA A 59 3.35 25.69 -4.47
N ASN A 60 4.09 25.30 -3.42
CA ASN A 60 3.74 25.54 -2.02
C ASN A 60 2.31 25.06 -1.65
N ALA A 61 1.86 23.98 -2.29
CA ALA A 61 0.51 23.45 -2.10
C ALA A 61 0.37 22.73 -0.74
N PRO A 62 -0.83 22.69 -0.15
CA PRO A 62 -1.07 21.93 1.09
C PRO A 62 -0.87 20.43 0.87
N LEU A 63 0.00 19.81 1.71
CA LEU A 63 0.40 18.41 1.60
C LEU A 63 -0.12 17.51 2.73
N GLN A 64 -1.05 17.98 3.58
CA GLN A 64 -1.57 17.15 4.70
C GLN A 64 -2.12 15.78 4.25
N TRP A 65 -2.75 15.73 3.08
CA TRP A 65 -3.25 14.48 2.50
C TRP A 65 -2.16 13.55 1.98
N VAL A 66 -1.04 14.11 1.51
CA VAL A 66 0.13 13.32 1.12
C VAL A 66 0.72 12.68 2.36
N ALA A 67 0.89 13.46 3.44
CA ALA A 67 1.38 12.95 4.72
C ALA A 67 0.47 11.84 5.27
N ALA A 68 -0.86 12.03 5.25
CA ALA A 68 -1.82 11.00 5.64
C ALA A 68 -1.66 9.70 4.82
N LYS A 69 -1.53 9.81 3.48
CA LYS A 69 -1.29 8.65 2.61
C LYS A 69 0.03 7.95 2.91
N ILE A 70 1.09 8.69 3.23
CA ILE A 70 2.40 8.10 3.59
C ILE A 70 2.29 7.31 4.90
N ILE A 71 1.66 7.87 5.93
CA ILE A 71 1.45 7.20 7.22
C ILE A 71 0.64 5.90 7.02
N LEU A 72 -0.45 5.97 6.25
CA LEU A 72 -1.25 4.80 5.93
C LEU A 72 -0.47 3.77 5.11
N LEU A 73 0.38 4.20 4.17
CA LEU A 73 1.20 3.31 3.36
C LEU A 73 2.23 2.58 4.23
N ILE A 74 2.87 3.29 5.17
CA ILE A 74 3.78 2.68 6.14
C ILE A 74 3.03 1.63 6.96
N ALA A 75 1.86 1.97 7.49
CA ALA A 75 1.03 1.02 8.24
C ALA A 75 0.66 -0.22 7.40
N ALA A 76 0.25 -0.02 6.15
CA ALA A 76 -0.10 -1.09 5.21
C ALA A 76 1.09 -2.02 4.92
N ILE A 77 2.27 -1.46 4.65
CA ILE A 77 3.50 -2.22 4.37
C ILE A 77 3.93 -2.99 5.62
N SER A 78 4.02 -2.34 6.78
CA SER A 78 4.43 -2.97 8.04
C SER A 78 3.48 -4.12 8.43
N ALA A 79 2.18 -3.91 8.31
CA ALA A 79 1.18 -4.93 8.57
C ALA A 79 1.26 -6.09 7.57
N SER A 80 1.46 -5.81 6.27
CA SER A 80 1.66 -6.83 5.23
C SER A 80 2.91 -7.67 5.47
N ILE A 81 4.04 -7.05 5.85
CA ILE A 81 5.29 -7.74 6.19
C ILE A 81 5.05 -8.73 7.33
N LYS A 82 4.38 -8.28 8.40
CA LYS A 82 4.05 -9.14 9.54
C LYS A 82 3.08 -10.24 9.16
N ALA A 83 2.07 -9.94 8.36
CA ALA A 83 1.04 -10.88 7.96
C ALA A 83 1.56 -12.04 7.10
N PHE A 84 2.45 -11.73 6.16
CA PHE A 84 2.94 -12.68 5.16
C PHE A 84 4.32 -13.26 5.50
N ARG A 85 4.86 -12.96 6.69
CA ARG A 85 6.09 -13.59 7.18
C ARG A 85 5.90 -15.10 7.28
N ALA A 86 6.95 -15.86 6.92
CA ALA A 86 6.92 -17.32 6.97
C ALA A 86 6.65 -17.87 8.39
N THR A 87 7.11 -17.15 9.41
CA THR A 87 6.96 -17.50 10.83
C THR A 87 5.72 -16.90 11.48
N ALA A 88 4.82 -16.27 10.71
CA ALA A 88 3.63 -15.65 11.28
C ALA A 88 2.62 -16.72 11.72
N THR A 89 2.12 -16.58 12.95
CA THR A 89 1.00 -17.41 13.43
C THR A 89 -0.29 -17.06 12.68
N PRO A 90 -1.30 -17.94 12.62
CA PRO A 90 -2.57 -17.64 11.96
C PRO A 90 -3.23 -16.35 12.48
N ALA A 91 -3.15 -16.09 13.78
CA ALA A 91 -3.66 -14.85 14.38
C ALA A 91 -2.88 -13.62 13.88
N GLN A 92 -1.55 -13.68 13.84
CA GLN A 92 -0.73 -12.58 13.31
C GLN A 92 -1.00 -12.30 11.83
N SER A 93 -1.19 -13.36 11.02
CA SER A 93 -1.56 -13.22 9.62
C SER A 93 -2.92 -12.56 9.45
N LYS A 94 -3.96 -13.03 10.17
CA LYS A 94 -5.31 -12.46 10.08
C LYS A 94 -5.35 -11.00 10.53
N SER A 95 -4.78 -10.68 11.69
CA SER A 95 -4.75 -9.30 12.19
C SER A 95 -3.94 -8.38 11.29
N GLY A 96 -2.79 -8.84 10.77
CA GLY A 96 -1.98 -8.05 9.84
C GLY A 96 -2.69 -7.80 8.50
N ILE A 97 -3.36 -8.81 7.94
CA ILE A 97 -4.20 -8.64 6.74
C ILE A 97 -5.31 -7.62 7.00
N PHE A 98 -6.00 -7.72 8.15
CA PHE A 98 -7.08 -6.79 8.49
C PHE A 98 -6.60 -5.33 8.62
N ILE A 99 -5.50 -5.10 9.32
CA ILE A 99 -4.90 -3.77 9.47
C ILE A 99 -4.46 -3.21 8.11
N ALA A 100 -3.78 -4.03 7.29
CA ALA A 100 -3.35 -3.61 5.96
C ALA A 100 -4.56 -3.30 5.04
N PHE A 101 -5.62 -4.10 5.12
CA PHE A 101 -6.85 -3.87 4.35
C PHE A 101 -7.48 -2.52 4.68
N ILE A 102 -7.66 -2.20 5.97
CA ILE A 102 -8.17 -0.89 6.40
C ILE A 102 -7.30 0.24 5.87
N ALA A 103 -5.97 0.10 5.98
CA ALA A 103 -5.05 1.12 5.49
C ALA A 103 -5.15 1.34 3.98
N TYR A 104 -5.24 0.27 3.18
CA TYR A 104 -5.43 0.38 1.72
C TYR A 104 -6.78 1.01 1.35
N VAL A 105 -7.86 0.64 2.04
CA VAL A 105 -9.18 1.25 1.84
C VAL A 105 -9.14 2.74 2.16
N ALA A 106 -8.51 3.13 3.27
CA ALA A 106 -8.35 4.53 3.65
C ALA A 106 -7.52 5.33 2.64
N ILE A 107 -6.43 4.77 2.11
CA ILE A 107 -5.64 5.39 1.02
C ILE A 107 -6.50 5.60 -0.22
N PHE A 108 -7.31 4.60 -0.59
CA PHE A 108 -8.20 4.67 -1.74
C PHE A 108 -9.25 5.77 -1.55
N ILE A 109 -9.90 5.84 -0.39
CA ILE A 109 -10.84 6.92 -0.05
C ILE A 109 -10.16 8.30 -0.16
N LEU A 110 -8.98 8.48 0.43
CA LEU A 110 -8.19 9.73 0.32
C LEU A 110 -7.71 10.03 -1.11
N ALA A 111 -7.77 9.08 -2.04
CA ALA A 111 -7.49 9.35 -3.45
C ALA A 111 -8.65 10.05 -4.16
N PHE A 112 -9.90 9.79 -3.75
CA PHE A 112 -11.10 10.42 -4.31
C PHE A 112 -11.53 11.66 -3.53
N VAL A 113 -11.42 11.61 -2.20
CA VAL A 113 -11.70 12.73 -1.33
C VAL A 113 -10.50 13.69 -1.39
N LYS A 114 -10.52 14.64 -2.33
CA LYS A 114 -9.56 15.75 -2.33
C LYS A 114 -9.74 16.55 -1.04
N PRO A 115 -8.68 16.85 -0.28
CA PRO A 115 -8.79 17.61 0.98
C PRO A 115 -8.93 19.13 0.74
N GLY A 116 -9.55 19.55 -0.37
CA GLY A 116 -10.06 20.91 -0.48
C GLY A 116 -11.25 21.15 0.47
N ASN A 117 -11.83 20.07 1.01
CA ASN A 117 -13.02 20.06 1.86
C ASN A 117 -12.72 19.91 3.36
N PHE A 118 -11.45 19.97 3.78
CA PHE A 118 -11.06 19.99 5.20
C PHE A 118 -10.53 21.38 5.62
N MET A 119 -10.95 22.43 4.91
CA MET A 119 -10.75 23.83 5.34
C MET A 119 -11.83 24.21 6.35
#